data_AF-I4DBQ6-F1
#
_entry.id   AF-I4DBQ6-F1
#
_cell.length_a   1.000
_cell.length_b   1.000
_cell.length_c   1.000
_cell.angle_alpha   90.00
_cell.angle_beta   90.00
_cell.angle_gamma   90.00
#
_symmetry.space_group_name_H-M   'P 1'
#
loop_
_entity.id
_entity.type
_entity.pdbx_description
1 polymer ?
#
loop_
_entity_poly.entity_id
_entity_poly.type
_entity_poly.pdbx_seq_one_letter_code
_entity_poly.pdbx_strand_id
1 'polypeptide(L)'
;MKIRRWYKLLIGVILFCLLSLMGCGTLETLVNKDGTDSSFGNFIGGDKNATLPATAPASTASDSRVISLYFPDSTGKYLVNEQRTLPKTMSVARETVTEWLKGPASTKAATEQAAVPTSTTLLDIAIKNDLVIIDLSKEFLQPNPKVSPVVALYGLVNTLTQFSTIKQVQIRIEGKTLTKYGTVDAANLENKPSLVKGSNPATTIIPSLGNSLGKEGSGTGTSQSIGNGETSGQSSGTGSAKSDTSNGALPNSPSSINLFNYPPSST
;
A
#
# COMPACT_ATOMS: atom_id res chain seq x y z
N MET A 1 -29.21 -44.37 -24.88
CA MET A 1 -28.18 -43.58 -25.62
C MET A 1 -27.22 -42.74 -24.75
N LYS A 2 -27.54 -42.41 -23.48
CA LYS A 2 -26.66 -41.56 -22.62
C LYS A 2 -25.37 -42.25 -22.14
N ILE A 3 -25.38 -43.56 -21.87
CA ILE A 3 -24.20 -44.32 -21.41
C ILE A 3 -23.02 -44.27 -22.40
N ARG A 4 -23.29 -44.31 -23.71
CA ARG A 4 -22.25 -44.29 -24.75
C ARG A 4 -21.53 -42.94 -24.85
N ARG A 5 -22.19 -41.84 -24.46
CA ARG A 5 -21.57 -40.50 -24.44
C ARG A 5 -20.65 -40.32 -23.23
N TRP A 6 -21.02 -40.90 -22.10
CA TRP A 6 -20.20 -40.86 -20.87
C TRP A 6 -18.94 -41.71 -21.01
N TYR A 7 -19.03 -42.89 -21.64
CA TYR A 7 -17.87 -43.73 -21.91
C TYR A 7 -16.86 -43.07 -22.86
N LYS A 8 -17.33 -42.32 -23.87
CA LYS A 8 -16.45 -41.55 -24.76
C LYS A 8 -15.75 -40.38 -24.06
N LEU A 9 -16.42 -39.72 -23.11
CA LEU A 9 -15.79 -38.69 -22.27
C LEU A 9 -14.74 -39.29 -21.33
N LEU A 10 -15.04 -40.46 -20.73
CA LEU A 10 -14.12 -41.17 -19.83
C LEU A 10 -12.86 -41.67 -20.56
N ILE A 11 -13.00 -42.22 -21.77
CA ILE A 11 -11.86 -42.60 -22.62
C ILE A 11 -11.02 -41.36 -22.97
N GLY A 12 -11.65 -40.23 -23.30
CA GLY A 12 -10.93 -39.00 -23.62
C GLY A 12 -10.08 -38.49 -22.46
N VAL A 13 -10.62 -38.53 -21.23
CA VAL A 13 -9.90 -38.13 -20.01
C VAL A 13 -8.74 -39.09 -19.70
N ILE A 14 -8.95 -40.40 -19.84
CA ILE A 14 -7.89 -41.40 -19.63
C ILE A 14 -6.77 -41.23 -20.65
N LEU A 15 -7.10 -40.98 -21.92
CA LEU A 15 -6.12 -40.80 -23.00
C LEU A 15 -5.34 -39.49 -22.85
N PHE A 16 -5.98 -38.43 -22.37
CA PHE A 16 -5.33 -37.16 -22.02
C PHE A 16 -4.41 -37.29 -20.79
N CYS A 17 -4.82 -38.09 -19.80
CA CYS A 17 -3.99 -38.38 -18.63
C CYS A 17 -2.75 -39.18 -19.02
N LEU A 18 -2.88 -40.22 -19.86
CA LEU A 18 -1.75 -40.99 -20.39
C LEU A 18 -0.77 -40.13 -21.20
N LEU A 19 -1.28 -39.13 -21.93
CA LEU A 19 -0.45 -38.16 -22.65
C LEU A 19 0.35 -37.24 -21.72
N SER A 20 -0.19 -36.95 -20.53
CA SER A 20 0.44 -36.09 -19.52
C SER A 20 1.50 -36.81 -18.67
N LEU A 21 1.48 -38.15 -18.64
CA LEU A 21 2.48 -38.95 -17.91
C LEU A 21 3.77 -39.20 -18.69
N MET A 22 3.83 -38.90 -20.00
CA MET A 22 5.05 -38.95 -20.83
C MET A 22 5.80 -37.60 -20.84
N GLY A 23 5.76 -36.89 -19.70
CA GLY A 23 6.37 -35.57 -19.50
C GLY A 23 7.31 -35.52 -18.30
N CYS A 24 8.09 -36.57 -18.05
CA CYS A 24 9.29 -36.50 -17.21
C CYS A 24 10.52 -36.50 -18.13
N GLY A 25 10.85 -35.32 -18.66
CA GLY A 25 12.10 -35.06 -19.37
C GLY A 25 13.18 -34.68 -18.36
N THR A 26 14.22 -35.50 -18.33
CA THR A 26 15.40 -35.51 -17.46
C THR A 26 16.19 -34.20 -17.45
N LEU A 27 16.43 -33.64 -16.27
CA LEU A 27 17.49 -32.67 -16.03
C LEU A 27 18.27 -33.13 -14.79
N GLU A 28 19.60 -33.08 -14.89
CA GLU A 28 20.59 -33.34 -13.83
C GLU A 28 20.94 -34.82 -13.51
N THR A 29 21.58 -35.50 -14.46
CA THR A 29 22.62 -36.50 -14.16
C THR A 29 23.89 -36.18 -14.93
N LEU A 30 24.56 -35.08 -14.62
CA LEU A 30 25.96 -34.81 -14.99
C LEU A 30 26.68 -34.00 -13.89
N VAL A 31 26.66 -34.50 -12.65
CA VAL A 31 27.65 -34.10 -11.64
C VAL A 31 28.13 -35.35 -10.90
N ASN A 32 29.44 -35.56 -11.06
CA ASN A 32 30.36 -36.33 -10.23
C ASN A 32 30.33 -37.85 -10.32
N LYS A 33 31.17 -38.33 -11.23
CA LYS A 33 31.86 -39.61 -11.07
C LYS A 33 33.37 -39.42 -11.29
N ASP A 34 34.08 -39.70 -10.20
CA ASP A 34 35.50 -40.04 -10.03
C ASP A 34 36.57 -38.99 -10.36
N GLY A 35 37.27 -38.55 -9.32
CA GLY A 35 38.59 -37.92 -9.45
C GLY A 35 39.66 -38.96 -9.74
N THR A 36 40.68 -38.59 -10.52
CA THR A 36 42.08 -38.98 -10.34
C THR A 36 42.94 -37.99 -11.12
N ASP A 37 44.01 -37.58 -10.46
CA ASP A 37 44.95 -36.53 -10.78
C ASP A 37 45.70 -36.68 -12.10
N SER A 38 46.00 -35.55 -12.74
CA SER A 38 47.23 -35.35 -13.52
C SER A 38 47.57 -33.87 -13.56
N SER A 39 48.32 -33.45 -12.55
CA SER A 39 49.49 -32.57 -12.62
C SER A 39 49.55 -31.55 -13.77
N PHE A 40 49.18 -30.31 -13.48
CA PHE A 40 49.78 -29.11 -14.11
C PHE A 40 50.26 -28.09 -13.06
N GLY A 41 50.47 -28.55 -11.82
CA GLY A 41 51.15 -27.76 -10.79
C GLY A 41 52.66 -27.88 -10.93
N ASN A 42 53.28 -27.23 -11.91
CA ASN A 42 54.73 -26.96 -11.84
C ASN A 42 55.26 -25.80 -12.71
N PHE A 43 54.49 -24.73 -12.98
CA PHE A 43 55.05 -23.61 -13.75
C PHE A 43 55.05 -22.22 -13.10
N ILE A 44 54.23 -21.91 -12.10
CA ILE A 44 54.35 -20.62 -11.41
C ILE A 44 54.47 -20.87 -9.91
N GLY A 45 55.72 -20.85 -9.45
CA GLY A 45 56.12 -21.27 -8.12
C GLY A 45 55.74 -20.30 -6.99
N GLY A 46 55.96 -20.79 -5.78
CA GLY A 46 56.35 -19.96 -4.64
C GLY A 46 55.28 -19.71 -3.58
N ASP A 47 55.28 -20.60 -2.58
CA ASP A 47 55.20 -20.28 -1.15
C ASP A 47 53.86 -20.05 -0.41
N LYS A 48 53.58 -21.04 0.44
CA LYS A 48 53.21 -20.98 1.88
C LYS A 48 51.87 -20.34 2.31
N ASN A 49 50.95 -21.23 2.68
CA ASN A 49 50.12 -21.23 3.90
C ASN A 49 49.29 -19.96 4.22
N ALA A 50 48.00 -19.95 3.86
CA ALA A 50 46.95 -19.31 4.67
C ALA A 50 45.52 -19.64 4.16
N THR A 51 44.74 -20.23 5.06
CA THR A 51 43.34 -19.86 5.38
C THR A 51 42.23 -20.07 4.33
N LEU A 52 41.35 -21.00 4.68
CA LEU A 52 40.01 -21.23 4.13
C LEU A 52 39.21 -19.93 3.93
N PRO A 53 38.56 -19.72 2.77
CA PRO A 53 37.36 -18.90 2.69
C PRO A 53 36.12 -19.81 2.69
N ALA A 54 35.27 -19.58 3.69
CA ALA A 54 33.93 -20.11 3.74
C ALA A 54 33.17 -19.76 2.45
N THR A 55 32.62 -20.78 1.79
CA THR A 55 31.67 -20.63 0.67
C THR A 55 30.43 -19.90 1.18
N ALA A 56 30.37 -18.59 0.94
CA ALA A 56 29.13 -17.83 1.03
C ALA A 56 28.16 -18.36 -0.04
N PRO A 57 26.89 -18.64 0.28
CA PRO A 57 25.91 -19.01 -0.73
C PRO A 57 25.70 -17.81 -1.66
N ALA A 58 25.92 -18.03 -2.96
CA ALA A 58 25.62 -17.10 -4.01
C ALA A 58 24.14 -16.67 -3.92
N SER A 59 23.93 -15.39 -3.63
CA SER A 59 22.62 -14.77 -3.65
C SER A 59 22.10 -14.80 -5.09
N THR A 60 21.11 -15.65 -5.37
CA THR A 60 20.31 -15.55 -6.59
C THR A 60 19.73 -14.15 -6.65
N ALA A 61 20.07 -13.39 -7.68
CA ALA A 61 19.50 -12.08 -7.97
C ALA A 61 17.96 -12.20 -7.89
N SER A 62 17.40 -11.61 -6.84
CA SER A 62 15.98 -11.68 -6.53
C SER A 62 15.23 -10.78 -7.50
N ASP A 63 14.53 -11.42 -8.43
CA ASP A 63 13.66 -10.82 -9.44
C ASP A 63 12.43 -10.20 -8.73
N SER A 64 12.65 -9.07 -8.06
CA SER A 64 11.70 -8.40 -7.17
C SER A 64 11.11 -7.14 -7.82
N ARG A 65 9.91 -6.75 -7.40
CA ARG A 65 9.18 -5.60 -7.94
C ARG A 65 8.77 -4.66 -6.81
N VAL A 66 8.96 -3.37 -7.02
CA VAL A 66 8.38 -2.33 -6.15
C VAL A 66 6.93 -2.07 -6.56
N ILE A 67 6.03 -2.09 -5.58
CA ILE A 67 4.62 -1.72 -5.70
C ILE A 67 4.31 -0.53 -4.80
N SER A 68 3.24 0.19 -5.11
CA SER A 68 2.64 1.21 -4.24
C SER A 68 1.44 0.64 -3.49
N LEU A 69 1.39 0.85 -2.18
CA LEU A 69 0.27 0.56 -1.32
C LEU A 69 -0.29 1.89 -0.81
N TYR A 70 -1.60 2.08 -0.91
CA TYR A 70 -2.25 3.31 -0.45
C TYR A 70 -2.93 3.07 0.88
N PHE A 71 -2.43 3.73 1.93
CA PHE A 71 -2.95 3.64 3.28
C PHE A 71 -3.59 4.95 3.73
N PRO A 72 -4.59 4.89 4.63
CA PRO A 72 -5.10 6.08 5.29
C PRO A 72 -3.99 6.80 6.06
N ASP A 73 -4.01 8.13 5.96
CA ASP A 73 -3.17 9.00 6.78
C ASP A 73 -3.63 9.01 8.25
N SER A 74 -2.85 9.66 9.12
CA SER A 74 -3.18 9.81 10.55
C SER A 74 -4.55 10.45 10.83
N THR A 75 -5.09 11.25 9.90
CA THR A 75 -6.42 11.85 10.03
C THR A 75 -7.56 10.92 9.56
N GLY A 76 -7.24 9.88 8.78
CA GLY A 76 -8.20 8.95 8.18
C GLY A 76 -9.06 9.57 7.06
N LYS A 77 -8.65 10.73 6.54
CA LYS A 77 -9.37 11.50 5.53
C LYS A 77 -8.68 11.50 4.17
N TYR A 78 -7.39 11.16 4.13
CA TYR A 78 -6.61 11.11 2.90
C TYR A 78 -5.81 9.81 2.82
N LEU A 79 -5.34 9.50 1.62
CA LEU A 79 -4.44 8.41 1.33
C LEU A 79 -3.00 8.90 1.24
N VAL A 80 -2.08 8.08 1.71
CA VAL A 80 -0.63 8.23 1.55
C VAL A 80 -0.09 6.99 0.85
N ASN A 81 0.98 7.19 0.08
CA ASN A 81 1.62 6.13 -0.70
C ASN A 81 2.79 5.56 0.10
N GLU A 82 2.77 4.25 0.33
CA GLU A 82 3.89 3.48 0.84
C GLU A 82 4.42 2.57 -0.26
N GLN A 83 5.73 2.57 -0.51
CA GLN A 83 6.33 1.64 -1.46
C GLN A 83 6.78 0.37 -0.76
N ARG A 84 6.46 -0.79 -1.35
CA ARG A 84 6.86 -2.09 -0.84
C ARG A 84 7.45 -2.97 -1.93
N THR A 85 8.53 -3.67 -1.60
CA THR A 85 9.16 -4.64 -2.51
C THR A 85 8.49 -6.00 -2.35
N LEU A 86 7.95 -6.52 -3.44
CA LEU A 86 7.43 -7.87 -3.54
C LEU A 86 8.43 -8.80 -4.24
N PRO A 87 8.61 -10.04 -3.75
CA PRO A 87 9.32 -11.06 -4.51
C PRO A 87 8.51 -11.46 -5.77
N LYS A 88 9.17 -12.15 -6.70
CA LYS A 88 8.49 -12.76 -7.85
C LYS A 88 7.38 -13.70 -7.36
N THR A 89 6.17 -13.49 -7.85
CA THR A 89 4.98 -14.28 -7.49
C THR A 89 4.18 -14.62 -8.74
N MET A 90 3.37 -15.67 -8.67
CA MET A 90 2.46 -16.07 -9.75
C MET A 90 1.34 -15.06 -9.98
N SER A 91 0.90 -14.35 -8.93
CA SER A 91 -0.16 -13.33 -9.02
C SER A 91 0.23 -12.09 -8.23
N VAL A 92 0.71 -11.08 -8.96
CA VAL A 92 1.09 -9.78 -8.38
C VAL A 92 -0.11 -9.09 -7.74
N ALA A 93 -1.30 -9.17 -8.36
CA ALA A 93 -2.52 -8.58 -7.80
C ALA A 93 -2.91 -9.23 -6.47
N ARG A 94 -2.87 -10.57 -6.37
CA ARG A 94 -3.18 -11.29 -5.13
C ARG A 94 -2.22 -10.90 -4.01
N GLU A 95 -0.93 -10.91 -4.30
CA GLU A 95 0.09 -10.56 -3.31
C GLU A 95 -0.03 -9.09 -2.87
N THR A 96 -0.35 -8.19 -3.80
CA THR A 96 -0.58 -6.77 -3.50
C THR A 96 -1.74 -6.58 -2.51
N VAL A 97 -2.87 -7.28 -2.70
CA VAL A 97 -3.99 -7.22 -1.74
C VAL A 97 -3.59 -7.82 -0.40
N THR A 98 -2.88 -8.94 -0.39
CA THR A 98 -2.39 -9.57 0.84
C THR A 98 -1.48 -8.62 1.63
N GLU A 99 -0.55 -7.94 0.97
CA GLU A 99 0.30 -6.92 1.60
C GLU A 99 -0.49 -5.71 2.09
N TRP A 100 -1.47 -5.25 1.33
CA TRP A 100 -2.35 -4.17 1.77
C TRP A 100 -3.15 -4.54 3.02
N LEU A 101 -3.64 -5.78 3.11
CA LEU A 101 -4.38 -6.30 4.27
C LEU A 101 -3.50 -6.45 5.53
N LYS A 102 -2.18 -6.67 5.37
CA LYS A 102 -1.22 -6.64 6.50
C LYS A 102 -1.09 -5.24 7.11
N GLY A 103 -1.41 -4.19 6.34
CA GLY A 103 -1.33 -2.80 6.75
C GLY A 103 0.04 -2.14 6.49
N PRO A 104 0.23 -0.90 6.97
CA PRO A 104 1.46 -0.15 6.80
C PRO A 104 2.62 -0.80 7.57
N ALA A 105 3.82 -0.81 6.97
CA ALA A 105 5.00 -1.47 7.52
C ALA A 105 5.58 -0.68 8.70
N SER A 106 5.46 0.64 8.66
CA SER A 106 5.97 1.53 9.69
C SER A 106 4.83 2.13 10.50
N THR A 107 4.38 1.39 11.52
CA THR A 107 3.48 1.95 12.55
C THR A 107 4.18 2.99 13.43
N LYS A 108 5.52 3.05 13.38
CA LYS A 108 6.36 3.90 14.25
C LYS A 108 6.29 5.39 13.92
N ALA A 109 5.95 5.76 12.68
CA ALA A 109 5.85 7.18 12.30
C ALA A 109 4.50 7.81 12.65
N ALA A 110 3.49 7.03 13.09
CA ALA A 110 2.11 7.50 13.35
C ALA A 110 1.46 8.28 12.18
N THR A 111 2.07 8.28 10.99
CA THR A 111 1.60 8.98 9.80
C THR A 111 0.56 8.20 9.03
N GLU A 112 0.55 6.87 9.21
CA GLU A 112 -0.27 5.92 8.46
C GLU A 112 -0.95 4.97 9.43
N GLN A 113 -2.13 4.48 9.05
CA GLN A 113 -2.89 3.54 9.84
C GLN A 113 -3.54 2.48 8.95
N ALA A 114 -3.79 1.29 9.50
CA ALA A 114 -4.49 0.25 8.78
C ALA A 114 -5.92 0.69 8.43
N ALA A 115 -6.31 0.48 7.16
CA ALA A 115 -7.64 0.82 6.66
C ALA A 115 -8.74 -0.05 7.25
N VAL A 116 -8.44 -1.35 7.42
CA VAL A 116 -9.37 -2.38 7.86
C VAL A 116 -8.73 -3.22 8.98
N PRO A 117 -9.52 -4.01 9.74
CA PRO A 117 -8.99 -4.92 10.73
C PRO A 117 -8.02 -5.93 10.12
N THR A 118 -6.96 -6.28 10.84
CA THR A 118 -5.98 -7.30 10.41
C THR A 118 -6.57 -8.71 10.31
N SER A 119 -7.76 -8.92 10.87
CA SER A 119 -8.56 -10.13 10.70
C SER A 119 -9.28 -10.22 9.34
N THR A 120 -9.23 -9.16 8.52
CA THR A 120 -9.80 -9.18 7.17
C THR A 120 -8.96 -10.08 6.28
N THR A 121 -9.63 -11.00 5.57
CA THR A 121 -8.96 -11.98 4.71
C THR A 121 -9.39 -11.85 3.26
N LEU A 122 -8.45 -12.16 2.37
CA LEU A 122 -8.71 -12.32 0.94
C LEU A 122 -9.21 -13.75 0.68
N LEU A 123 -10.48 -13.88 0.30
CA LEU A 123 -11.11 -15.16 -0.02
C LEU A 123 -10.80 -15.58 -1.46
N ASP A 124 -10.97 -14.67 -2.41
CA ASP A 124 -10.72 -14.94 -3.83
C ASP A 124 -10.35 -13.66 -4.60
N ILE A 125 -9.69 -13.83 -5.74
CA ILE A 125 -9.38 -12.74 -6.67
C ILE A 125 -9.38 -13.26 -8.11
N ALA A 126 -10.11 -12.57 -8.98
CA ALA A 126 -10.17 -12.86 -10.40
C ALA A 126 -9.98 -11.58 -11.21
N ILE A 127 -9.31 -11.68 -12.36
CA ILE A 127 -9.15 -10.57 -13.29
C ILE A 127 -9.85 -10.95 -14.58
N LYS A 128 -10.74 -10.09 -15.07
CA LYS A 128 -11.44 -10.24 -16.34
C LYS A 128 -11.29 -8.94 -17.13
N ASN A 129 -10.51 -8.99 -18.20
CA ASN A 129 -10.14 -7.80 -18.99
C ASN A 129 -9.46 -6.75 -18.09
N ASP A 130 -10.10 -5.60 -17.90
CA ASP A 130 -9.68 -4.46 -17.11
C ASP A 130 -10.36 -4.36 -15.73
N LEU A 131 -11.22 -5.33 -15.39
CA LEU A 131 -11.91 -5.44 -14.12
C LEU A 131 -11.23 -6.48 -13.22
N VAL A 132 -10.87 -6.08 -12.00
CA VAL A 132 -10.51 -7.01 -10.93
C VAL A 132 -11.70 -7.22 -10.00
N ILE A 133 -12.02 -8.48 -9.72
CA ILE A 133 -13.06 -8.91 -8.79
C ILE A 133 -12.36 -9.50 -7.58
N ILE A 134 -12.63 -8.96 -6.40
CA ILE A 134 -12.01 -9.38 -5.14
C ILE A 134 -13.12 -9.85 -4.21
N ASP A 135 -12.95 -11.01 -3.59
CA ASP A 135 -13.83 -11.48 -2.54
C ASP A 135 -13.10 -11.41 -1.19
N LEU A 136 -13.68 -10.69 -0.24
CA LEU A 136 -13.12 -10.42 1.07
C LEU A 136 -14.03 -10.99 2.15
N SER A 137 -13.46 -11.24 3.33
CA SER A 137 -14.26 -11.60 4.50
C SER A 137 -15.06 -10.42 5.05
N LYS A 138 -16.12 -10.72 5.82
CA LYS A 138 -17.06 -9.73 6.36
C LYS A 138 -16.42 -8.63 7.21
N GLU A 139 -15.25 -8.85 7.79
CA GLU A 139 -14.51 -7.89 8.60
C GLU A 139 -14.17 -6.63 7.80
N PHE A 140 -14.06 -6.73 6.47
CA PHE A 140 -13.87 -5.58 5.60
C PHE A 140 -14.98 -4.53 5.78
N LEU A 141 -16.22 -4.93 6.09
CA LEU A 141 -17.37 -4.02 6.29
C LEU A 141 -17.21 -3.09 7.50
N GLN A 142 -16.27 -3.37 8.40
CA GLN A 142 -16.01 -2.61 9.60
C GLN A 142 -14.62 -1.98 9.50
N PRO A 143 -14.46 -0.86 8.76
CA PRO A 143 -13.18 -0.18 8.68
C PRO A 143 -12.71 0.29 10.05
N ASN A 144 -11.42 0.62 10.16
CA ASN A 144 -10.86 1.17 11.38
C ASN A 144 -11.65 2.43 11.82
N PRO A 145 -12.05 2.57 13.10
CA PRO A 145 -12.90 3.68 13.56
C PRO A 145 -12.39 5.10 13.24
N LYS A 146 -11.07 5.25 13.10
CA LYS A 146 -10.43 6.53 12.77
C LYS A 146 -10.38 6.82 11.27
N VAL A 147 -10.77 5.86 10.44
CA VAL A 147 -10.68 5.92 8.97
C VAL A 147 -12.08 6.08 8.40
N SER A 148 -12.26 7.08 7.54
CA SER A 148 -13.55 7.24 6.84
C SER A 148 -13.80 6.07 5.87
N PRO A 149 -15.06 5.59 5.71
CA PRO A 149 -15.36 4.48 4.81
C PRO A 149 -14.86 4.71 3.38
N VAL A 150 -14.94 5.96 2.90
CA VAL A 150 -14.43 6.33 1.57
C VAL A 150 -12.92 6.11 1.45
N VAL A 151 -12.13 6.47 2.47
CA VAL A 151 -10.67 6.30 2.43
C VAL A 151 -10.29 4.83 2.55
N ALA A 152 -10.97 4.06 3.40
CA ALA A 152 -10.72 2.62 3.50
C ALA A 152 -10.99 1.91 2.17
N LEU A 153 -12.13 2.20 1.54
CA LEU A 153 -12.51 1.63 0.25
C LEU A 153 -11.51 2.00 -0.85
N TYR A 154 -11.26 3.29 -1.03
CA TYR A 154 -10.38 3.77 -2.10
C TYR A 154 -8.90 3.51 -1.84
N GLY A 155 -8.48 3.21 -0.62
CA GLY A 155 -7.13 2.70 -0.34
C GLY A 155 -6.86 1.40 -1.08
N LEU A 156 -7.79 0.45 -1.04
CA LEU A 156 -7.68 -0.80 -1.80
C LEU A 156 -7.79 -0.56 -3.31
N VAL A 157 -8.75 0.28 -3.74
CA VAL A 157 -8.99 0.56 -5.16
C VAL A 157 -7.80 1.25 -5.81
N ASN A 158 -7.23 2.29 -5.19
CA ASN A 158 -6.06 2.99 -5.72
C ASN A 158 -4.82 2.08 -5.75
N THR A 159 -4.68 1.19 -4.76
CA THR A 159 -3.63 0.19 -4.72
C THR A 159 -3.69 -0.77 -5.91
N LEU A 160 -4.88 -1.21 -6.31
CA LEU A 160 -5.03 -2.14 -7.43
C LEU A 160 -4.99 -1.47 -8.80
N THR A 161 -5.56 -0.26 -8.90
CA THR A 161 -5.55 0.52 -10.15
C THR A 161 -4.19 1.16 -10.45
N GLN A 162 -3.17 0.94 -9.60
CA GLN A 162 -1.78 1.24 -9.96
C GLN A 162 -1.30 0.44 -11.17
N PHE A 163 -1.86 -0.76 -11.36
CA PHE A 163 -1.51 -1.62 -12.48
C PHE A 163 -2.27 -1.11 -13.71
N SER A 164 -1.56 -0.74 -14.76
CA SER A 164 -2.14 -0.11 -15.95
C SER A 164 -3.22 -0.97 -16.63
N THR A 165 -3.18 -2.28 -16.43
CA THR A 165 -4.16 -3.27 -16.91
C THR A 165 -5.46 -3.28 -16.12
N ILE A 166 -5.50 -2.75 -14.90
CA ILE A 166 -6.70 -2.73 -14.04
C ILE A 166 -7.26 -1.30 -14.05
N LYS A 167 -8.46 -1.14 -14.61
CA LYS A 167 -9.19 0.15 -14.63
C LYS A 167 -10.28 0.20 -13.58
N GLN A 168 -10.91 -0.94 -13.32
CA GLN A 168 -12.07 -1.05 -12.45
C GLN A 168 -11.87 -2.12 -11.39
N VAL A 169 -12.49 -1.91 -10.23
CA VAL A 169 -12.47 -2.84 -9.10
C VAL A 169 -13.90 -3.15 -8.70
N GLN A 170 -14.22 -4.44 -8.55
CA GLN A 170 -15.45 -4.91 -7.96
C GLN A 170 -15.12 -5.67 -6.67
N ILE A 171 -15.77 -5.28 -5.57
CA ILE A 171 -15.59 -5.93 -4.27
C ILE A 171 -16.80 -6.82 -3.98
N ARG A 172 -16.53 -8.01 -3.45
CA ARG A 172 -17.50 -8.96 -2.92
C ARG A 172 -17.17 -9.23 -1.46
N ILE A 173 -18.20 -9.49 -0.68
CA ILE A 173 -18.10 -9.92 0.71
C ILE A 173 -18.75 -11.29 0.80
N GLU A 174 -17.94 -12.31 1.09
CA GLU A 174 -18.37 -13.71 1.19
C GLU A 174 -19.24 -14.12 -0.02
N GLY A 175 -18.74 -13.82 -1.22
CA GLY A 175 -19.38 -14.15 -2.50
C GLY A 175 -20.50 -13.20 -2.92
N LYS A 176 -20.87 -12.19 -2.14
CA LYS A 176 -21.94 -11.22 -2.50
C LYS A 176 -21.36 -9.89 -2.95
N THR A 177 -21.81 -9.36 -4.09
CA THR A 177 -21.36 -8.05 -4.57
C THR A 177 -21.67 -6.96 -3.55
N LEU A 178 -20.65 -6.17 -3.22
CA LEU A 178 -20.77 -5.01 -2.34
C LEU A 178 -21.31 -3.82 -3.15
N THR A 179 -22.50 -3.34 -2.81
CA THR A 179 -23.10 -2.17 -3.49
C THR A 179 -22.90 -0.88 -2.71
N LYS A 180 -22.69 -0.95 -1.39
CA LYS A 180 -22.43 0.20 -0.53
C LYS A 180 -21.38 -0.13 0.51
N TYR A 181 -20.56 0.85 0.84
CA TYR A 181 -19.57 0.76 1.90
C TYR A 181 -19.65 2.00 2.79
N GLY A 182 -20.29 1.86 3.95
CA GLY A 182 -20.71 3.01 4.76
C GLY A 182 -21.65 3.92 3.98
N THR A 183 -21.23 5.17 3.74
CA THR A 183 -22.00 6.18 2.99
C THR A 183 -21.66 6.23 1.50
N VAL A 184 -20.76 5.38 1.01
CA VAL A 184 -20.21 5.43 -0.36
C VAL A 184 -20.83 4.33 -1.23
N ASP A 185 -21.12 4.66 -2.48
CA ASP A 185 -21.49 3.67 -3.50
C ASP A 185 -20.26 2.84 -3.92
N ALA A 186 -20.43 1.52 -3.95
CA ALA A 186 -19.38 0.55 -4.26
C ALA A 186 -19.60 -0.19 -5.59
N ALA A 187 -20.60 0.20 -6.39
CA ALA A 187 -20.92 -0.48 -7.64
C ALA A 187 -19.89 -0.27 -8.77
N ASN A 188 -19.29 0.92 -8.85
CA ASN A 188 -18.31 1.28 -9.90
C ASN A 188 -17.09 1.94 -9.26
N LEU A 189 -16.08 1.14 -8.91
CA LEU A 189 -14.88 1.65 -8.25
C LEU A 189 -13.74 1.81 -9.25
N GLU A 190 -13.29 3.04 -9.40
CA GLU A 190 -12.16 3.44 -10.25
C GLU A 190 -11.15 4.22 -9.42
N ASN A 191 -9.98 4.50 -9.99
CA ASN A 191 -8.96 5.28 -9.30
C ASN A 191 -9.50 6.65 -8.87
N LYS A 192 -9.30 7.01 -7.60
CA LYS A 192 -9.69 8.31 -7.07
C LYS A 192 -8.44 9.06 -6.59
N PRO A 193 -7.72 9.75 -7.51
CA PRO A 193 -6.44 10.36 -7.19
C PRO A 193 -6.63 11.49 -6.17
N SER A 194 -7.76 12.20 -6.21
CA SER A 194 -8.08 13.33 -5.32
C SER A 194 -8.03 13.01 -3.81
N LEU A 195 -8.03 11.74 -3.42
CA LEU A 195 -7.88 11.32 -2.03
C LEU A 195 -6.43 11.20 -1.59
N VAL A 196 -5.48 11.10 -2.52
CA VAL A 196 -4.05 10.94 -2.24
C VAL A 196 -3.45 12.30 -1.88
N LYS A 197 -2.78 12.41 -0.73
CA LYS A 197 -2.10 13.65 -0.32
C LYS A 197 -1.06 14.06 -1.37
N GLY A 198 -1.08 15.34 -1.75
CA GLY A 198 -0.16 15.87 -2.75
C GLY A 198 -0.52 15.51 -4.20
N SER A 199 -1.65 14.85 -4.44
CA SER A 199 -2.19 14.72 -5.79
C SER A 199 -2.73 16.07 -6.25
N ASN A 200 -1.90 16.83 -6.97
CA ASN A 200 -2.41 17.90 -7.80
C ASN A 200 -3.03 17.23 -9.03
N PRO A 201 -4.35 17.35 -9.30
CA PRO A 201 -4.93 16.74 -10.49
C PRO A 201 -4.31 17.41 -11.73
N ALA A 202 -3.39 16.70 -12.39
CA ALA A 202 -2.82 17.00 -13.70
C ALA A 202 -2.61 18.50 -14.01
N THR A 203 -1.45 19.05 -13.65
CA THR A 203 -0.79 19.99 -14.57
C THR A 203 -0.33 19.16 -15.77
N THR A 204 -1.17 19.07 -16.79
CA THR A 204 -0.73 18.71 -18.13
C THR A 204 0.28 19.77 -18.55
N ILE A 205 1.56 19.49 -18.38
CA ILE A 205 2.62 20.28 -19.01
C ILE A 205 2.48 20.01 -20.51
N ILE A 206 1.76 20.90 -21.19
CA ILE A 206 1.79 20.97 -22.65
C ILE A 206 3.24 21.33 -23.01
N PRO A 207 3.97 20.50 -23.79
CA PRO A 207 5.22 20.93 -24.37
C PRO A 207 4.87 21.96 -25.46
N SER A 208 4.98 23.25 -25.11
CA SER A 208 4.95 24.33 -26.10
C SER A 208 6.25 24.24 -26.92
N LEU A 209 6.15 23.63 -28.10
CA LEU A 209 7.20 23.62 -29.12
C LEU A 209 7.39 25.05 -29.65
N GLY A 210 8.66 25.44 -29.83
CA GLY A 210 9.11 26.82 -29.89
C GLY A 210 8.77 27.63 -31.15
N ASN A 211 9.05 28.92 -31.01
CA ASN A 211 9.74 29.84 -31.94
C ASN A 211 9.62 31.25 -31.32
N SER A 212 10.56 32.19 -31.34
CA SER A 212 11.96 32.29 -31.74
C SER A 212 12.36 33.76 -31.42
N LEU A 213 13.67 34.02 -31.35
CA LEU A 213 14.34 35.34 -31.45
C LEU A 213 14.38 36.21 -30.19
N GLY A 214 15.59 36.30 -29.62
CA GLY A 214 15.87 37.11 -28.43
C GLY A 214 16.43 38.50 -28.69
N LYS A 215 16.89 39.13 -27.61
CA LYS A 215 18.07 39.99 -27.59
C LYS A 215 18.52 40.23 -26.15
N GLU A 216 19.83 40.12 -25.96
CA GLU A 216 20.57 40.44 -24.75
C GLU A 216 20.37 41.90 -24.31
N GLY A 217 20.50 42.14 -23.00
CA GLY A 217 20.49 43.49 -22.43
C GLY A 217 20.83 43.50 -20.94
N SER A 218 22.13 43.58 -20.66
CA SER A 218 22.78 43.93 -19.40
C SER A 218 22.10 45.08 -18.62
N GLY A 219 22.12 45.03 -17.28
CA GLY A 219 21.72 46.16 -16.44
C GLY A 219 21.73 45.87 -14.94
N THR A 220 22.86 46.11 -14.30
CA THR A 220 23.07 46.29 -12.86
C THR A 220 22.25 47.47 -12.29
N GLY A 221 21.82 47.38 -11.02
CA GLY A 221 21.19 48.52 -10.34
C GLY A 221 20.66 48.22 -8.94
N THR A 222 21.51 48.38 -7.93
CA THR A 222 21.17 48.54 -6.51
C THR A 222 20.57 49.94 -6.27
N SER A 223 19.52 50.07 -5.45
CA SER A 223 19.46 50.91 -4.23
C SER A 223 18.07 51.44 -3.86
N GLN A 224 17.85 51.51 -2.53
CA GLN A 224 17.02 52.44 -1.75
C GLN A 224 15.49 52.29 -1.60
N SER A 225 15.10 51.70 -0.46
CA SER A 225 14.52 52.36 0.73
C SER A 225 13.77 53.70 0.54
N ILE A 226 12.49 53.74 0.92
CA ILE A 226 11.89 54.82 1.74
C ILE A 226 10.86 54.19 2.70
N GLY A 227 10.99 54.50 3.99
CA GLY A 227 10.02 54.18 5.03
C GLY A 227 9.07 55.35 5.33
N ASN A 228 8.06 55.06 6.15
CA ASN A 228 7.26 55.97 6.98
C ASN A 228 6.83 55.08 8.18
N GLY A 229 6.89 55.46 9.46
CA GLY A 229 6.78 56.78 10.07
C GLY A 229 5.69 56.69 11.14
N GLU A 230 6.11 56.82 12.40
CA GLU A 230 5.42 56.71 13.71
C GLU A 230 3.98 57.30 13.83
N THR A 231 3.22 56.87 14.85
CA THR A 231 2.98 57.69 16.07
C THR A 231 2.12 56.95 17.12
N SER A 232 2.61 57.04 18.36
CA SER A 232 2.08 56.61 19.65
C SER A 232 0.82 57.34 20.13
N GLY A 233 0.03 56.69 20.99
CA GLY A 233 -1.01 57.33 21.81
C GLY A 233 -1.43 56.47 22.99
N GLN A 234 -1.02 56.88 24.19
CA GLN A 234 -1.25 56.28 25.50
C GLN A 234 -2.38 57.02 26.22
N SER A 235 -3.33 56.34 26.88
CA SER A 235 -4.11 56.92 27.98
C SER A 235 -4.88 55.88 28.80
N SER A 236 -4.71 55.99 30.11
CA SER A 236 -5.36 55.33 31.25
C SER A 236 -6.83 55.73 31.48
N GLY A 237 -7.60 54.94 32.23
CA GLY A 237 -8.83 55.40 32.89
C GLY A 237 -9.79 54.32 33.43
N THR A 238 -9.78 54.16 34.75
CA THR A 238 -10.66 53.35 35.62
C THR A 238 -12.13 53.85 35.64
N GLY A 239 -13.12 52.97 35.80
CA GLY A 239 -14.50 53.38 36.18
C GLY A 239 -15.58 52.30 36.11
N SER A 240 -16.31 52.12 37.20
CA SER A 240 -17.22 51.01 37.54
C SER A 240 -18.60 50.97 36.86
N ALA A 241 -19.17 49.74 36.85
CA ALA A 241 -20.57 49.34 37.07
C ALA A 241 -21.68 49.76 36.07
N LYS A 242 -22.33 48.79 35.42
CA LYS A 242 -23.62 48.18 35.86
C LYS A 242 -24.07 47.02 34.96
N SER A 243 -24.61 46.01 35.65
CA SER A 243 -25.55 44.94 35.27
C SER A 243 -26.07 44.86 33.83
N ASP A 244 -25.95 43.66 33.24
CA ASP A 244 -27.12 42.96 32.70
C ASP A 244 -26.97 41.44 32.80
N THR A 245 -28.11 40.83 33.13
CA THR A 245 -28.32 39.44 33.53
C THR A 245 -28.62 38.56 32.32
N SER A 246 -27.92 37.44 32.13
CA SER A 246 -28.53 36.19 31.63
C SER A 246 -27.56 35.00 31.65
N ASN A 247 -27.86 34.05 32.54
CA ASN A 247 -27.81 32.58 32.41
C ASN A 247 -26.69 31.89 31.62
N GLY A 248 -25.97 30.98 32.30
CA GLY A 248 -25.32 29.84 31.66
C GLY A 248 -24.16 29.24 32.46
N ALA A 249 -24.48 28.48 33.50
CA ALA A 249 -23.50 27.74 34.30
C ALA A 249 -22.85 26.58 33.51
N LEU A 250 -21.52 26.42 33.64
CA LEU A 250 -20.76 25.19 33.94
C LEU A 250 -19.30 25.30 33.44
N PRO A 251 -18.30 25.31 34.35
CA PRO A 251 -17.01 24.71 34.03
C PRO A 251 -16.58 23.80 35.18
N ASN A 252 -16.55 22.48 34.98
CA ASN A 252 -15.91 21.58 35.94
C ASN A 252 -15.17 20.45 35.21
N SER A 253 -13.86 20.66 35.12
CA SER A 253 -12.83 19.65 34.89
C SER A 253 -12.93 18.49 35.90
N PRO A 254 -12.89 17.22 35.48
CA PRO A 254 -12.68 16.12 36.42
C PRO A 254 -11.19 15.85 36.60
N SER A 255 -10.64 16.27 37.72
CA SER A 255 -9.33 15.83 38.23
C SER A 255 -9.53 15.32 39.66
N SER A 256 -9.70 14.00 39.80
CA SER A 256 -9.17 13.15 40.89
C SER A 256 -9.96 11.83 40.96
N ILE A 257 -9.26 10.74 40.65
CA ILE A 257 -9.69 9.36 40.87
C ILE A 257 -9.65 9.10 42.38
N ASN A 258 -10.77 8.69 42.95
CA ASN A 258 -10.84 8.16 44.31
C ASN A 258 -10.33 6.71 44.30
N LEU A 259 -9.14 6.46 44.85
CA LEU A 259 -8.46 5.15 44.82
C LEU A 259 -8.78 4.23 46.02
N PHE A 260 -9.74 4.60 46.89
CA PHE A 260 -10.07 3.81 48.06
C PHE A 260 -11.58 3.60 48.17
N ASN A 261 -12.10 2.63 47.43
CA ASN A 261 -13.32 1.92 47.83
C ASN A 261 -13.41 0.58 47.09
N TYR A 262 -12.79 -0.46 47.66
CA TYR A 262 -13.11 -1.85 47.31
C TYR A 262 -14.03 -2.41 48.40
N PRO A 263 -15.22 -2.93 48.05
CA PRO A 263 -16.01 -3.72 49.00
C PRO A 263 -15.36 -5.09 49.23
N PRO A 264 -15.48 -5.68 50.44
CA PRO A 264 -14.96 -7.02 50.69
C PRO A 264 -15.72 -8.09 49.90
N SER A 265 -14.97 -9.01 49.32
CA SER A 265 -15.42 -10.23 48.67
C SER A 265 -16.16 -11.13 49.66
N SER A 266 -17.42 -11.47 49.38
CA SER A 266 -18.15 -12.51 50.10
C SER A 266 -17.65 -13.89 49.65
N THR A 267 -17.11 -14.64 50.61
CA THR A 267 -16.96 -16.11 50.59
C THR A 267 -18.30 -16.82 50.67
#